data_AF-A0A962MER4-F1
#
_entry.id   AF-A0A962MER4-F1
#
_cell.length_a   1.000
_cell.length_b   1.000
_cell.length_c   1.000
_cell.angle_alpha   90.00
_cell.angle_beta   90.00
_cell.angle_gamma   90.00
#
_symmetry.space_group_name_H-M   'P 1'
#
loop_
_entity.id
_entity.type
_entity.pdbx_description
1 polymer ?
#
loop_
_entity_poly.entity_id
_entity_poly.type
_entity_poly.pdbx_seq_one_letter_code
_entity_poly.pdbx_strand_id
1 'polypeptide(L)'
;MANLQIKGIDDALYAQIKKLAASENRSISQQVLFLVERYMVNKKQFEKVKTPAQCFLELSGSWEDSRSAEEIISDIKRARKNSSRFMESSDVFT
;
A
#
# COMPACT_ATOMS: atom_id res chain seq x y z
N MET A 1 8.38 -34.40 -18.71
CA MET A 1 8.56 -32.95 -18.47
C MET A 1 7.47 -32.22 -19.21
N ALA A 2 6.71 -31.37 -18.53
CA ALA A 2 5.77 -30.49 -19.21
C ALA A 2 6.55 -29.38 -19.93
N ASN A 3 6.23 -29.10 -21.18
CA ASN A 3 6.78 -27.97 -21.93
C ASN A 3 5.69 -26.89 -22.01
N LEU A 4 6.02 -25.68 -21.57
CA LEU A 4 5.14 -24.53 -21.67
C LEU A 4 5.62 -23.63 -22.83
N GLN A 5 4.80 -23.54 -23.87
CA GLN A 5 5.00 -22.58 -24.95
C GLN A 5 4.04 -21.39 -24.76
N ILE A 6 4.59 -20.19 -24.71
CA ILE A 6 3.82 -18.95 -24.65
C ILE A 6 3.82 -18.35 -26.06
N LYS A 7 2.64 -18.15 -26.65
CA LYS A 7 2.47 -17.57 -27.98
C LYS A 7 1.89 -16.16 -27.87
N GLY A 8 2.26 -15.28 -28.81
CA GLY A 8 1.75 -13.92 -28.87
C GLY A 8 2.23 -13.02 -27.73
N ILE A 9 3.44 -13.26 -27.21
CA ILE A 9 4.04 -12.34 -26.26
C ILE A 9 4.42 -11.05 -26.98
N ASP A 10 4.04 -9.92 -26.40
CA ASP A 10 4.47 -8.61 -26.88
C ASP A 10 6.00 -8.48 -26.76
N ASP A 11 6.63 -7.92 -27.80
CA ASP A 11 8.10 -7.82 -27.87
C ASP A 11 8.68 -6.94 -26.75
N ALA A 12 7.95 -5.89 -26.34
CA ALA A 12 8.38 -5.03 -25.24
C ALA A 12 8.28 -5.77 -23.90
N LEU A 13 7.25 -6.60 -23.71
CA LEU A 13 7.14 -7.46 -22.53
C LEU A 13 8.27 -8.50 -22.50
N TYR A 14 8.58 -9.15 -23.62
CA TYR A 14 9.70 -10.09 -23.71
C TYR A 14 11.04 -9.42 -23.38
N ALA A 15 11.27 -8.21 -23.90
CA ALA A 15 12.47 -7.43 -23.61
C ALA A 15 12.61 -7.08 -22.11
N GLN A 16 11.50 -6.73 -21.46
CA GLN A 16 11.48 -6.47 -20.02
C GLN A 16 11.82 -7.72 -19.20
N ILE A 17 11.23 -8.87 -19.53
CA ILE A 17 11.53 -10.15 -18.86
C ILE A 17 13.01 -10.51 -19.05
N LYS A 18 13.54 -10.31 -20.26
CA LYS A 18 14.96 -10.56 -20.56
C LYS A 18 15.88 -9.67 -19.73
N LYS A 19 15.57 -8.38 -19.60
CA LYS A 19 16.33 -7.44 -18.77
C LYS A 19 16.31 -7.85 -17.29
N LEU A 20 15.14 -8.24 -16.79
CA LEU A 20 14.95 -8.70 -15.42
C LEU A 20 15.71 -10.02 -15.15
N ALA A 21 15.69 -10.95 -16.11
CA ALA A 21 16.44 -12.20 -16.02
C ALA A 21 17.95 -11.95 -15.97
N ALA A 22 18.46 -11.01 -16.78
CA ALA A 22 19.85 -10.62 -16.77
C ALA A 22 20.28 -9.97 -15.43
N SER A 23 19.46 -9.08 -14.85
CA SER A 23 19.78 -8.48 -13.54
C SER A 23 19.77 -9.49 -12.40
N GLU A 24 18.97 -10.55 -12.51
CA GLU A 24 18.84 -11.61 -11.50
C GLU A 24 19.79 -12.79 -11.75
N ASN A 25 20.67 -12.71 -12.76
CA ASN A 25 21.56 -13.81 -13.19
C ASN A 25 20.83 -15.14 -13.46
N ARG A 26 19.64 -15.07 -14.06
CA ARG A 26 18.79 -16.24 -14.37
C ARG A 26 18.58 -16.39 -15.86
N SER A 27 18.34 -17.62 -16.31
CA SER A 27 17.82 -17.84 -17.66
C SER A 27 16.39 -17.29 -17.78
N ILE A 28 15.98 -16.93 -19.00
CA ILE A 28 14.63 -16.40 -19.26
C ILE A 28 13.57 -17.42 -18.81
N SER A 29 13.75 -18.71 -19.12
CA SER A 29 12.80 -19.76 -18.73
C SER A 29 12.67 -19.88 -17.21
N GLN A 30 13.79 -19.82 -16.48
CA GLN A 30 13.76 -19.82 -15.01
C GLN A 30 13.11 -18.56 -14.46
N GLN A 31 13.36 -17.40 -15.08
CA GLN A 31 12.73 -16.15 -14.63
C GLN A 31 11.22 -16.18 -14.82
N VAL A 32 10.73 -16.71 -15.94
CA VAL A 32 9.29 -16.89 -16.18
C VAL A 32 8.70 -17.84 -15.15
N LEU A 33 9.34 -18.98 -14.89
CA LEU A 33 8.87 -19.92 -13.87
C LEU A 33 8.81 -19.26 -12.49
N PHE A 34 9.87 -18.57 -12.09
CA PHE A 34 9.94 -17.84 -10.82
C PHE A 34 8.83 -16.80 -10.70
N LEU A 35 8.55 -16.03 -11.76
CA LEU A 35 7.46 -15.04 -11.74
C LEU A 35 6.10 -15.71 -11.55
N VAL A 36 5.85 -16.85 -12.21
CA VAL A 36 4.61 -17.61 -12.07
C VAL A 36 4.47 -18.18 -10.66
N GLU A 37 5.51 -18.83 -10.12
CA GLU A 37 5.51 -19.35 -8.75
C GLU A 37 5.28 -18.23 -7.73
N ARG A 38 6.01 -17.11 -7.89
CA ARG A 38 5.87 -15.94 -7.04
C ARG A 38 4.46 -15.36 -7.11
N TYR A 39 3.84 -15.32 -8.29
CA TYR A 39 2.45 -14.88 -8.43
C TYR A 39 1.50 -15.82 -7.68
N MET A 40 1.67 -17.14 -7.81
CA MET A 40 0.80 -18.12 -7.14
C MET A 40 0.91 -18.06 -5.62
N VAL A 41 2.13 -17.92 -5.08
CA VAL A 41 2.35 -17.77 -3.62
C VAL A 41 1.71 -16.48 -3.11
N ASN A 42 1.89 -15.39 -3.84
CA ASN A 42 1.39 -14.08 -3.42
C ASN A 42 -0.06 -13.83 -3.84
N LYS A 43 -0.73 -14.74 -4.56
CA LYS A 43 -2.11 -14.55 -5.05
C LYS A 43 -3.06 -14.19 -3.92
N LYS A 44 -2.98 -14.89 -2.78
CA LYS A 44 -3.77 -14.59 -1.58
C LYS A 44 -3.45 -13.22 -0.99
N GLN A 45 -2.23 -12.73 -1.18
CA GLN A 45 -1.80 -11.42 -0.70
C GLN A 45 -2.29 -10.33 -1.65
N PHE A 46 -2.20 -10.52 -2.97
CA PHE A 46 -2.78 -9.63 -3.98
C PHE A 46 -4.31 -9.56 -3.89
N GLU A 47 -4.99 -10.65 -3.56
CA GLU A 47 -6.44 -10.65 -3.29
C GLU A 47 -6.81 -9.92 -1.98
N LYS A 48 -5.88 -9.84 -1.01
CA LYS A 48 -6.07 -9.13 0.26
C LYS A 48 -5.62 -7.67 0.21
N VAL A 49 -4.79 -7.29 -0.76
CA VAL A 49 -4.42 -5.88 -0.96
C VAL A 49 -5.67 -5.17 -1.43
N LYS A 50 -6.27 -4.40 -0.52
CA LYS A 50 -7.42 -3.57 -0.83
C LYS A 50 -7.05 -2.65 -1.98
N THR A 51 -7.86 -2.67 -3.03
CA THR A 51 -7.69 -1.71 -4.12
C THR A 51 -7.84 -0.29 -3.54
N PRO A 52 -7.21 0.73 -4.15
CA PRO A 52 -7.42 2.11 -3.73
C PRO A 52 -8.91 2.47 -3.60
N ALA A 53 -9.74 1.98 -4.52
CA ALA A 53 -11.20 2.15 -4.48
C ALA A 53 -11.86 1.50 -3.25
N GLN A 54 -11.44 0.29 -2.86
CA GLN A 54 -11.92 -0.36 -1.64
C GLN A 54 -11.51 0.40 -0.37
N CYS A 55 -10.29 0.93 -0.32
CA CYS A 55 -9.86 1.81 0.78
C CYS A 55 -10.73 3.08 0.86
N PHE A 56 -11.05 3.71 -0.28
CA PHE A 56 -11.93 4.89 -0.29
C PHE A 56 -13.34 4.57 0.20
N LEU A 57 -13.90 3.43 -0.20
CA LEU A 57 -15.23 2.99 0.26
C LEU A 57 -15.24 2.76 1.78
N GLU A 58 -14.22 2.11 2.34
CA GLU A 58 -14.13 1.91 3.80
C GLU A 58 -14.00 3.23 4.57
N LEU A 59 -13.26 4.19 4.02
CA LEU A 59 -13.11 5.52 4.63
C LEU A 59 -14.39 6.36 4.56
N SER A 60 -15.27 6.14 3.58
CA SER A 60 -16.48 6.95 3.43
C SER A 60 -17.46 6.85 4.60
N GLY A 61 -17.44 5.73 5.34
CA GLY A 61 -18.28 5.53 6.53
C GLY A 61 -17.54 5.72 7.87
N SER A 62 -16.21 5.86 7.87
CA SER A 62 -15.44 5.94 9.12
C SER A 62 -15.57 7.28 9.85
N TRP A 63 -16.20 8.27 9.23
CA TRP A 63 -16.44 9.60 9.80
C TRP A 63 -17.82 9.73 10.45
N GLU A 64 -18.68 8.72 10.32
CA GLU A 64 -19.96 8.67 11.02
C GLU A 64 -19.71 8.36 12.50
N ASP A 65 -19.97 9.35 13.35
CA ASP A 65 -19.90 9.21 14.80
C ASP A 65 -21.33 9.14 15.35
N SER A 66 -21.60 8.16 16.20
CA SER A 66 -22.91 8.01 16.86
C SER A 66 -23.10 8.99 18.00
N ARG A 67 -22.04 9.65 18.46
CA ARG A 67 -22.08 10.68 19.50
C ARG A 67 -22.69 11.96 18.96
N SER A 68 -23.40 12.68 19.82
CA SER A 68 -23.91 14.00 19.45
C SER A 68 -22.77 15.02 19.35
N ALA A 69 -23.03 16.13 18.64
CA ALA A 69 -22.07 17.21 18.52
C ALA A 69 -21.63 17.74 19.91
N GLU A 70 -22.56 17.82 20.86
CA GLU A 70 -22.31 18.29 22.22
C GLU A 70 -21.38 17.36 23.01
N GLU A 71 -21.54 16.04 22.84
CA GLU A 71 -20.66 15.05 23.46
C GLU A 71 -19.25 15.13 22.91
N ILE A 72 -19.11 15.26 21.58
CA ILE A 72 -17.82 15.44 20.90
C ILE A 72 -17.14 16.72 21.39
N ILE A 73 -17.88 17.84 21.47
CA ILE A 73 -17.35 19.12 21.96
C ILE A 73 -16.88 19.00 23.42
N SER A 74 -17.65 18.34 24.27
CA SER A 74 -17.32 18.13 25.68
C SER A 74 -16.05 17.29 25.85
N ASP A 75 -15.92 16.22 25.06
CA ASP A 75 -14.76 15.33 25.08
C ASP A 75 -13.49 16.03 24.59
N ILE A 76 -13.57 16.79 23.48
CA ILE A 76 -12.45 17.60 22.97
C ILE A 76 -12.00 18.63 24.02
N LYS A 77 -12.95 19.32 24.67
CA LYS A 77 -12.63 20.31 25.72
C LYS A 77 -11.96 19.66 26.93
N ARG A 78 -12.39 18.46 27.31
CA ARG A 78 -11.84 17.69 28.45
C ARG A 78 -10.45 17.12 28.16
N ALA A 79 -10.23 16.62 26.95
CA ALA A 79 -8.96 16.05 26.52
C ALA A 79 -7.86 17.10 26.28
N ARG A 80 -8.23 18.38 26.17
CA ARG A 80 -7.30 19.49 25.99
C ARG A 80 -6.38 19.62 27.20
N LYS A 81 -5.14 19.14 27.07
CA LYS A 81 -4.05 19.47 28.00
C LYS A 81 -3.43 20.81 27.58
N ASN A 82 -3.44 21.80 28.46
CA ASN A 82 -2.59 22.98 28.33
C ASN A 82 -1.14 22.54 28.53
N SER A 83 -0.41 22.27 27.45
CA SER A 83 1.02 22.05 27.55
C SER A 83 1.70 23.39 27.78
N SER A 84 2.39 23.54 28.91
CA SER A 84 3.27 24.69 29.19
C SER A 84 4.55 24.70 28.35
N ARG A 85 4.71 23.78 27.38
CA ARG A 85 5.88 23.66 26.51
C ARG A 85 6.21 24.92 25.70
N PHE A 86 5.26 25.84 25.55
CA PHE A 86 5.45 27.13 24.88
C PHE A 86 5.36 28.33 25.84
N MET A 87 5.28 28.11 27.16
CA MET A 87 5.20 29.20 28.15
C MET A 87 6.57 29.82 28.48
N GLU A 88 7.67 29.14 28.13
CA GLU A 88 9.05 29.52 28.51
C GLU A 88 9.88 30.10 27.34
N SER A 89 9.25 30.44 26.22
CA SER A 89 9.92 31.12 25.09
C SER A 89 9.11 32.34 24.64
N SER A 90 8.93 33.28 25.55
CA SER A 90 8.54 34.66 25.22
C SER A 90 9.70 35.52 24.67
N ASP A 91 10.88 34.94 24.39
CA ASP A 91 12.09 35.68 23.98
C ASP A 91 12.70 35.22 22.63
N VAL A 92 11.89 34.90 21.61
CA VAL A 92 12.42 34.60 20.26
C VAL A 92 11.97 35.60 19.18
N PHE A 93 11.16 36.60 19.56
CA PHE A 93 10.84 37.72 18.68
C PHE A 93 11.01 39.05 19.42
N THR A 94 12.27 39.39 19.69
CA THR A 94 12.76 40.77 19.85
C THR A 94 14.12 40.83 19.15
#